data_AF-A0AAN4NPU6-F1
#
_entry.id   AF-A0AAN4NPU6-F1
#
_cell.length_a   1.000
_cell.length_b   1.000
_cell.length_c   1.000
_cell.angle_alpha   90.00
_cell.angle_beta   90.00
_cell.angle_gamma   90.00
#
_symmetry.space_group_name_H-M   'P 1'
#
loop_
_entity.id
_entity.type
_entity.pdbx_description
1 polymer ?
#
loop_
_entity_poly.entity_id
_entity_poly.type
_entity_poly.pdbx_seq_one_letter_code
_entity_poly.pdbx_strand_id
1 'polypeptide(L)' 'MNNEVINHVLIACAAADARHELKIFSYLASVLCQHPAEVIAGLTGYEAFMELLHKG' A
#
# COMPACT_ATOMS: atom_id res chain seq x y z
N MET A 1 -13.36 6.05 -19.03
CA MET A 1 -12.10 5.55 -18.44
C MET A 1 -11.29 6.79 -18.09
N ASN A 2 -10.88 6.99 -16.83
CA ASN A 2 -10.33 8.27 -16.36
C ASN A 2 -8.90 8.60 -16.85
N ASN A 3 -8.30 7.74 -17.70
CA ASN A 3 -6.97 7.95 -18.29
C ASN A 3 -5.84 8.20 -17.28
N GLU A 4 -6.05 7.87 -16.00
CA GLU A 4 -5.06 8.01 -14.95
C GLU A 4 -3.99 6.92 -15.05
N VAL A 5 -2.74 7.32 -14.89
CA VAL A 5 -1.59 6.41 -14.86
C VAL A 5 -1.56 5.72 -13.51
N ILE A 6 -1.52 4.38 -13.50
CA ILE A 6 -1.29 3.60 -12.28
C ILE A 6 0.21 3.56 -12.02
N ASN A 7 0.64 4.18 -10.92
CA ASN A 7 2.05 4.28 -10.55
C ASN A 7 2.54 3.11 -9.70
N HIS A 8 1.64 2.50 -8.91
CA HIS A 8 2.00 1.49 -7.89
C HIS A 8 0.98 0.35 -7.84
N VAL A 9 1.43 -0.87 -7.57
CA VAL A 9 0.58 -2.06 -7.43
C VAL A 9 0.85 -2.71 -6.08
N LEU A 10 -0.19 -2.85 -5.25
CA LEU A 10 -0.14 -3.65 -4.03
C LEU A 10 -0.59 -5.07 -4.34
N ILE A 11 0.30 -6.03 -4.15
CA ILE A 11 0.00 -7.46 -4.25
C ILE A 11 0.18 -8.07 -2.88
N ALA A 12 -0.85 -8.75 -2.39
CA ALA A 12 -0.72 -9.63 -1.25
C ALA A 12 -1.50 -10.91 -1.48
N CYS A 13 -1.08 -11.96 -0.80
CA CYS A 13 -1.68 -13.28 -0.86
C CYS A 13 -2.11 -13.64 0.56
N ALA A 14 -3.39 -13.92 0.75
CA ALA A 14 -3.94 -14.43 2.00
C ALA A 14 -4.40 -15.88 1.78
N ALA A 15 -4.30 -16.71 2.82
CA ALA A 15 -4.89 -18.03 2.79
C ALA A 15 -6.43 -17.95 2.72
N ALA A 16 -7.07 -18.97 2.14
CA ALA A 16 -8.51 -18.96 1.87
C ALA A 16 -9.37 -18.88 3.16
N ASP A 17 -8.86 -19.42 4.26
CA ASP A 17 -9.40 -19.37 5.61
C ASP A 17 -9.06 -18.06 6.35
N ALA A 18 -7.96 -17.40 5.96
CA ALA A 18 -7.50 -16.15 6.55
C ALA A 18 -8.15 -14.90 5.94
N ARG A 19 -9.43 -14.97 5.54
CA ARG A 19 -10.16 -13.84 4.92
C ARG A 19 -10.13 -12.56 5.75
N HIS A 20 -9.97 -12.66 7.07
CA HIS A 20 -9.77 -11.51 7.96
C HIS A 20 -8.50 -10.69 7.65
N GLU A 21 -7.49 -11.29 7.02
CA GLU A 21 -6.26 -10.63 6.58
C GLU A 21 -6.52 -9.70 5.39
N LEU A 22 -7.67 -9.83 4.71
CA LEU A 22 -8.06 -8.88 3.68
C LEU A 22 -8.24 -7.45 4.22
N LYS A 23 -8.49 -7.28 5.53
CA LYS A 23 -8.54 -5.95 6.17
C LYS A 23 -7.19 -5.23 6.11
N ILE A 24 -6.08 -5.96 6.05
CA ILE A 24 -4.74 -5.40 5.89
C ILE A 24 -4.65 -4.67 4.55
N PHE A 25 -5.29 -5.16 3.48
CA PHE A 25 -5.29 -4.47 2.18
C PHE A 25 -6.01 -3.13 2.25
N SER A 26 -7.16 -3.08 2.92
CA SER A 26 -7.89 -1.82 3.10
C SER A 26 -7.07 -0.82 3.90
N TYR A 27 -6.36 -1.27 4.93
CA TYR A 27 -5.44 -0.42 5.70
C TYR A 27 -4.27 0.08 4.85
N LEU A 28 -3.55 -0.83 4.18
CA LEU A 28 -2.40 -0.47 3.34
C LEU A 28 -2.80 0.48 2.20
N ALA A 29 -3.92 0.23 1.53
CA ALA A 29 -4.45 1.12 0.50
C ALA A 29 -4.80 2.49 1.09
N SER A 30 -5.44 2.53 2.26
CA SER A 30 -5.76 3.80 2.94
C SER A 30 -4.51 4.62 3.24
N VAL A 31 -3.44 4.01 3.77
CA VAL A 31 -2.19 4.71 4.07
C VAL A 31 -1.51 5.18 2.78
N LEU A 32 -1.34 4.28 1.79
CA LEU A 32 -0.65 4.60 0.55
C LEU A 32 -1.34 5.73 -0.23
N CYS A 33 -2.68 5.73 -0.28
CA CYS A 33 -3.44 6.78 -0.97
C CYS A 33 -3.34 8.17 -0.30
N GLN A 34 -2.84 8.27 0.93
CA GLN A 34 -2.60 9.57 1.60
C GLN A 34 -1.29 10.23 1.16
N HIS A 35 -0.44 9.52 0.42
CA HIS A 35 0.87 10.01 0.01
C HIS A 35 0.95 10.22 -1.51
N PRO A 36 1.68 11.26 -1.97
CA PRO A 36 2.00 11.42 -3.39
C PRO A 36 2.74 10.22 -3.96
N ALA A 37 2.56 9.94 -5.25
CA ALA A 37 3.16 8.79 -5.91
C ALA A 37 4.70 8.81 -5.86
N GLU A 38 5.32 10.00 -5.85
CA GLU A 38 6.76 10.21 -5.77
C GLU A 38 7.32 9.79 -4.40
N VAL A 39 6.55 9.99 -3.32
CA VAL A 39 6.93 9.56 -1.97
C VAL A 39 7.01 8.05 -1.92
N ILE A 40 6.01 7.35 -2.47
CA ILE A 40 5.97 5.89 -2.52
C ILE A 40 7.11 5.35 -3.42
N ALA A 41 7.32 5.97 -4.59
CA ALA A 41 8.39 5.58 -5.51
C ALA A 41 9.80 5.77 -4.93
N GLY A 42 9.96 6.74 -4.02
CA GLY A 42 11.22 7.03 -3.33
C GLY A 42 11.51 6.16 -2.11
N LEU A 43 10.61 5.24 -1.73
CA LEU A 43 10.83 4.34 -0.59
C LEU A 43 12.01 3.41 -0.87
N THR A 44 13.02 3.45 -0.01
CA THR A 44 14.22 2.64 -0.13
C THR A 44 14.27 1.60 0.99
N GLY A 45 13.79 0.40 0.66
CA GLY A 45 13.86 -0.74 1.56
C GLY A 45 12.78 -0.78 2.63
N TYR A 46 12.91 -1.78 3.51
CA TYR A 46 11.90 -2.17 4.48
C TYR A 46 11.64 -1.09 5.55
N GLU A 47 12.70 -0.54 6.14
CA GLU A 47 12.58 0.44 7.23
C GLU A 47 11.81 1.70 6.78
N ALA A 48 12.13 2.23 5.59
CA ALA A 48 11.43 3.38 5.03
C ALA A 48 9.93 3.09 4.80
N PHE A 49 9.60 1.87 4.36
CA PHE A 49 8.21 1.45 4.20
C PHE A 49 7.50 1.34 5.56
N MET A 50 8.14 0.76 6.58
CA MET A 50 7.55 0.66 7.92
C MET A 50 7.35 2.03 8.55
N GLU A 51 8.27 2.98 8.39
CA GLU A 51 8.06 4.35 8.85
C GLU A 51 6.86 5.02 8.18
N LEU A 52 6.62 4.75 6.90
CA LEU A 52 5.45 5.27 6.19
C LEU A 52 4.14 4.70 6.79
N LEU A 53 4.10 3.42 7.15
CA LEU A 53 2.92 2.81 7.78
C LEU A 53 2.59 3.38 9.16
N HIS A 54 3.60 3.78 9.94
CA HIS A 54 3.39 4.33 11.29
C HIS A 54 2.95 5.80 11.31
N LYS A 55 2.92 6.49 10.15
CA LYS A 55 2.54 7.91 10.04
C LYS A 55 1.09 8.13 9.63
N GLY A 56 0.32 7.07 9.39
CA GLY A 56 -1.10 7.09 8.98
C GLY A 56 -2.10 7.00 10.12
#